data_AF-V4IYQ1-F1
#
_entry.id   AF-V4IYQ1-F1
#
_cell.length_a   1.000
_cell.length_b   1.000
_cell.length_c   1.000
_cell.angle_alpha   90.00
_cell.angle_beta   90.00
_cell.angle_gamma   90.00
#
_symmetry.space_group_name_H-M   'P 1'
#
loop_
_entity.id
_entity.type
_entity.pdbx_description
1 polymer ?
#
loop_
_entity_poly.entity_id
_entity_poly.type
_entity_poly.pdbx_seq_one_letter_code
_entity_poly.pdbx_strand_id
1 'polypeptide(L)'
;MHVHRTIARLKTDHWPIVCVTLRTGNRTWVSQQEGMIAIAHLLARDYPNAALIVDGFSRLHGQSAMPPAQQEQIIHQELALVQAMRKALGGGLNIQTTIGEPIVHSMVYTQIIDCYLAHHGSLQHKIGWLSNAPGLVHANSLVLSTPQLWEPALQVRPGAPKPLYLPASMVRDSPGATRVANNRWLDDLDNYEMDAATVYGILKQIIEQLRVSRDSSANA
;
A
#
# COMPACT_ATOMS: atom_id res chain seq x y z
N MET A 1 -17.49 17.60 -5.99
CA MET A 1 -18.65 16.97 -5.31
C MET A 1 -18.71 15.44 -5.40
N HIS A 2 -18.24 14.80 -6.48
CA HIS A 2 -18.37 13.33 -6.67
C HIS A 2 -17.50 12.48 -5.72
N VAL A 3 -16.26 12.91 -5.47
CA VAL A 3 -15.29 12.20 -4.60
C VAL A 3 -15.82 12.07 -3.15
N HIS A 4 -16.29 13.16 -2.54
CA HIS A 4 -16.83 13.13 -1.17
C HIS A 4 -17.98 12.15 -0.96
N ARG A 5 -18.95 12.07 -1.91
CA ARG A 5 -20.06 11.11 -1.82
C ARG A 5 -19.55 9.67 -1.90
N THR A 6 -18.58 9.42 -2.76
CA THR A 6 -17.95 8.10 -2.92
C THR A 6 -17.26 7.66 -1.63
N ILE A 7 -16.47 8.54 -1.02
CA ILE A 7 -15.75 8.27 0.23
C ILE A 7 -16.70 8.04 1.41
N ALA A 8 -17.72 8.89 1.57
CA ALA A 8 -18.71 8.73 2.63
C ALA A 8 -19.43 7.38 2.50
N ARG A 9 -19.78 7.00 1.26
CA ARG A 9 -20.41 5.71 0.99
C ARG A 9 -19.46 4.54 1.28
N LEU A 10 -18.19 4.63 0.84
CA LEU A 10 -17.20 3.59 1.12
C LEU A 10 -17.06 3.33 2.62
N LYS A 11 -16.93 4.39 3.41
CA LYS A 11 -16.78 4.31 4.86
C LYS A 11 -18.00 3.69 5.56
N THR A 12 -19.19 3.92 5.04
CA THR A 12 -20.44 3.39 5.62
C THR A 12 -20.71 1.95 5.20
N ASP A 13 -20.46 1.63 3.93
CA ASP A 13 -20.89 0.36 3.32
C ASP A 13 -19.84 -0.75 3.49
N HIS A 14 -18.58 -0.41 3.78
CA HIS A 14 -17.48 -1.36 3.77
C HIS A 14 -16.67 -1.41 5.06
N TRP A 15 -16.25 -2.63 5.42
CA TRP A 15 -15.24 -2.89 6.44
C TRP A 15 -14.66 -4.30 6.30
N PRO A 16 -13.33 -4.49 6.44
CA PRO A 16 -12.31 -3.44 6.53
C PRO A 16 -12.06 -2.75 5.19
N ILE A 17 -11.63 -1.50 5.23
CA ILE A 17 -11.12 -0.74 4.09
C ILE A 17 -9.59 -0.80 4.16
N VAL A 18 -8.99 -1.61 3.29
CA VAL A 18 -7.55 -1.83 3.27
C VAL A 18 -6.92 -0.99 2.16
N CYS A 19 -5.88 -0.23 2.48
CA CYS A 19 -5.06 0.41 1.46
C CYS A 19 -3.88 -0.50 1.09
N VAL A 20 -3.71 -0.78 -0.20
CA VAL A 20 -2.53 -1.49 -0.72
C VAL A 20 -1.80 -0.63 -1.71
N THR A 21 -0.47 -0.73 -1.75
CA THR A 21 0.34 0.05 -2.69
C THR A 21 0.89 -0.83 -3.80
N LEU A 22 0.92 -0.31 -5.03
CA LEU A 22 1.64 -0.91 -6.15
C LEU A 22 2.90 -0.10 -6.46
N ARG A 23 3.93 -0.80 -6.94
CA ARG A 23 5.19 -0.20 -7.38
C ARG A 23 5.77 -0.96 -8.56
N THR A 24 6.46 -0.27 -9.46
CA THR A 24 7.19 -0.88 -10.59
C THR A 24 8.66 -0.42 -10.64
N GLY A 25 9.51 -1.21 -11.31
CA GLY A 25 10.90 -0.88 -11.64
C GLY A 25 11.95 -1.29 -10.61
N ASN A 26 11.84 -0.81 -9.36
CA ASN A 26 12.78 -1.14 -8.28
C ASN A 26 12.07 -1.22 -6.93
N ARG A 27 12.66 -1.92 -5.95
CA ARG A 27 12.01 -2.23 -4.67
C ARG A 27 10.59 -2.77 -4.85
N THR A 28 10.39 -3.54 -5.91
CA THR A 28 9.10 -4.11 -6.29
C THR A 28 9.05 -5.57 -5.86
N TRP A 29 7.89 -5.98 -5.37
CA TRP A 29 7.58 -7.39 -5.22
C TRP A 29 7.46 -8.04 -6.60
N VAL A 30 8.33 -9.00 -6.93
CA VAL A 30 8.43 -9.58 -8.29
C VAL A 30 7.11 -10.22 -8.73
N SER A 31 6.48 -11.04 -7.87
CA SER A 31 5.16 -11.62 -8.11
C SER A 31 3.99 -10.75 -7.59
N GLN A 32 4.16 -9.41 -7.56
CA GLN A 32 3.17 -8.47 -7.03
C GLN A 32 1.77 -8.68 -7.61
N GLN A 33 1.65 -8.98 -8.92
CA GLN A 33 0.33 -9.16 -9.53
C GLN A 33 -0.39 -10.37 -8.92
N GLU A 34 0.25 -11.54 -8.97
CA GLU A 34 -0.29 -12.80 -8.48
C GLU A 34 -0.53 -12.72 -6.96
N GLY A 35 0.43 -12.14 -6.24
CA GLY A 35 0.38 -11.97 -4.80
C GLY A 35 -0.72 -11.03 -4.32
N MET A 36 -0.93 -9.89 -5.01
CA MET A 36 -2.03 -8.97 -4.70
C MET A 36 -3.41 -9.56 -5.05
N ILE A 37 -3.51 -10.34 -6.13
CA ILE A 37 -4.73 -11.08 -6.45
C ILE A 37 -5.03 -12.12 -5.34
N ALA A 38 -4.02 -12.87 -4.90
CA ALA A 38 -4.17 -13.85 -3.83
C ALA A 38 -4.61 -13.20 -2.51
N ILE A 39 -3.96 -12.10 -2.11
CA ILE A 39 -4.34 -11.33 -0.91
C ILE A 39 -5.77 -10.79 -1.03
N ALA A 40 -6.18 -10.29 -2.20
CA ALA A 40 -7.51 -9.75 -2.39
C ALA A 40 -8.61 -10.84 -2.34
N HIS A 41 -8.35 -12.05 -2.88
CA HIS A 41 -9.26 -13.19 -2.72
C HIS A 41 -9.39 -13.63 -1.27
N LEU A 42 -8.27 -13.70 -0.53
CA LEU A 42 -8.28 -14.04 0.89
C LEU A 42 -9.06 -12.99 1.70
N LEU A 43 -8.84 -11.70 1.41
CA LEU A 43 -9.56 -10.59 2.04
C LEU A 43 -11.07 -10.67 1.76
N ALA A 44 -11.47 -10.86 0.50
CA ALA A 44 -12.89 -10.96 0.13
C ALA A 44 -13.59 -12.18 0.76
N ARG A 45 -12.87 -13.31 0.88
CA ARG A 45 -13.37 -14.52 1.54
C ARG A 45 -13.60 -14.29 3.03
N ASP A 46 -12.63 -13.72 3.73
CA ASP A 46 -12.68 -13.57 5.19
C ASP A 46 -13.56 -12.38 5.60
N TYR A 47 -13.71 -11.38 4.73
CA TYR A 47 -14.48 -10.17 4.96
C TYR A 47 -15.29 -9.79 3.69
N PRO A 48 -16.52 -10.33 3.53
CA PRO A 48 -17.33 -10.12 2.32
C PRO A 48 -17.69 -8.66 2.01
N ASN A 49 -17.68 -7.78 3.03
CA ASN A 49 -17.93 -6.35 2.89
C ASN A 49 -16.64 -5.52 2.86
N ALA A 50 -15.46 -6.12 2.69
CA ALA A 50 -14.22 -5.38 2.57
C ALA A 50 -14.20 -4.47 1.33
N ALA A 51 -13.33 -3.47 1.38
CA ALA A 51 -12.96 -2.68 0.21
C ALA A 51 -11.43 -2.53 0.14
N LEU A 52 -10.94 -2.37 -1.08
CA LEU A 52 -9.54 -2.16 -1.39
C LEU A 52 -9.34 -0.78 -2.00
N ILE A 53 -8.46 0.01 -1.40
CA ILE A 53 -7.93 1.22 -2.02
C ILE A 53 -6.54 0.88 -2.56
N VAL A 54 -6.37 0.92 -3.87
CA VAL A 54 -5.07 0.66 -4.51
C VAL A 54 -4.40 1.99 -4.82
N ASP A 55 -3.29 2.25 -4.13
CA ASP A 55 -2.50 3.45 -4.29
C ASP A 55 -1.18 3.15 -5.02
N GLY A 56 -0.60 4.17 -5.65
CA GLY A 56 0.64 4.04 -6.39
C GLY A 56 1.17 5.40 -6.79
N PHE A 57 1.75 5.49 -7.99
CA PHE A 57 2.30 6.72 -8.52
C PHE A 57 1.20 7.79 -8.70
N SER A 58 1.33 8.90 -7.98
CA SER A 58 0.47 10.08 -8.15
C SER A 58 1.03 10.97 -9.26
N ARG A 59 0.13 11.56 -10.06
CA ARG A 59 0.55 12.53 -11.09
C ARG A 59 1.12 13.79 -10.43
N LEU A 60 2.37 14.09 -10.74
CA LEU A 60 3.07 15.23 -10.17
C LEU A 60 2.52 16.53 -10.76
N HIS A 61 2.36 17.54 -9.92
CA HIS A 61 2.02 18.90 -10.36
C HIS A 61 3.29 19.75 -10.40
N GLY A 62 3.47 20.52 -11.47
CA GLY A 62 4.62 21.41 -11.63
C GLY A 62 5.87 20.73 -12.21
N GLN A 63 7.03 21.31 -11.95
CA GLN A 63 8.30 20.81 -12.47
C GLN A 63 8.69 19.50 -11.77
N SER A 64 9.05 18.49 -12.56
CA SER A 64 9.52 17.20 -12.09
C SER A 64 10.84 16.86 -12.77
N ALA A 65 11.76 16.25 -12.03
CA ALA A 65 12.97 15.66 -12.60
C ALA A 65 12.67 14.43 -13.47
N MET A 66 11.48 13.83 -13.30
CA MET A 66 11.03 12.69 -14.10
C MET A 66 10.27 13.18 -15.35
N PRO A 67 10.70 12.80 -16.56
CA PRO A 67 10.01 13.15 -17.80
C PRO A 67 8.54 12.71 -17.79
N PRO A 68 7.60 13.50 -18.35
CA PRO A 68 6.18 13.15 -18.38
C PRO A 68 5.90 11.77 -18.98
N ALA A 69 6.60 11.38 -20.05
CA ALA A 69 6.43 10.07 -20.68
C ALA A 69 6.76 8.90 -19.71
N GLN A 70 7.78 9.07 -18.87
CA GLN A 70 8.13 8.08 -17.86
C GLN A 70 7.07 8.00 -16.75
N GLN A 71 6.49 9.14 -16.35
CA GLN A 71 5.38 9.16 -15.40
C GLN A 71 4.16 8.42 -15.94
N GLU A 72 3.77 8.68 -17.19
CA GLU A 72 2.64 7.99 -17.83
C GLU A 72 2.91 6.48 -17.98
N GLN A 73 4.15 6.08 -18.27
CA GLN A 73 4.51 4.67 -18.35
C GLN A 73 4.31 3.95 -17.00
N ILE A 74 4.77 4.55 -15.90
CA ILE A 74 4.58 3.98 -14.55
C ILE A 74 3.10 3.88 -14.22
N ILE A 75 2.34 4.96 -14.44
CA ILE A 75 0.89 5.02 -14.21
C ILE A 75 0.18 3.92 -15.02
N HIS A 76 0.52 3.76 -16.30
CA HIS A 76 -0.09 2.75 -17.16
C HIS A 76 0.22 1.33 -16.68
N GLN A 77 1.46 1.04 -16.27
CA GLN A 77 1.85 -0.26 -15.75
C GLN A 77 1.10 -0.60 -14.44
N GLU A 78 0.98 0.36 -13.53
CA GLU A 78 0.27 0.17 -12.27
C GLU A 78 -1.25 0.04 -12.47
N LEU A 79 -1.85 0.82 -13.38
CA LEU A 79 -3.25 0.68 -13.74
C LEU A 79 -3.55 -0.67 -14.41
N ALA A 80 -2.64 -1.21 -15.23
CA ALA A 80 -2.79 -2.54 -15.82
C ALA A 80 -2.89 -3.64 -14.75
N LEU A 81 -2.09 -3.53 -13.68
CA LEU A 81 -2.18 -4.43 -12.52
C LEU A 81 -3.54 -4.34 -11.82
N VAL A 82 -4.07 -3.12 -11.61
CA VAL A 82 -5.42 -2.93 -11.04
C VAL A 82 -6.49 -3.57 -11.91
N GLN A 83 -6.38 -3.47 -13.24
CA GLN A 83 -7.32 -4.12 -14.16
C GLN A 83 -7.22 -5.64 -14.10
N ALA A 84 -6.02 -6.20 -13.99
CA ALA A 84 -5.82 -7.63 -13.77
C ALA A 84 -6.49 -8.10 -12.46
N MET A 85 -6.34 -7.34 -11.37
CA MET A 85 -7.00 -7.61 -10.10
C MET A 85 -8.53 -7.59 -10.22
N ARG A 86 -9.09 -6.55 -10.82
CA ARG A 86 -10.55 -6.43 -11.04
C ARG A 86 -11.10 -7.60 -11.86
N LYS A 87 -10.37 -8.00 -12.91
CA LYS A 87 -10.75 -9.14 -13.76
C LYS A 87 -10.72 -10.45 -12.98
N ALA A 88 -9.66 -10.71 -12.21
CA ALA A 88 -9.53 -11.94 -11.41
C ALA A 88 -10.61 -12.06 -10.33
N LEU A 89 -10.98 -10.94 -9.69
CA LEU A 89 -11.96 -10.91 -8.62
C LEU A 89 -13.42 -10.97 -9.08
N GLY A 90 -13.70 -10.66 -10.36
CA GLY A 90 -15.05 -10.74 -10.92
C GLY A 90 -16.10 -9.88 -10.18
N GLY A 91 -15.68 -8.79 -9.51
CA GLY A 91 -16.55 -7.95 -8.70
C GLY A 91 -16.75 -8.38 -7.24
N GLY A 92 -16.08 -9.45 -6.79
CA GLY A 92 -16.17 -9.94 -5.41
C GLY A 92 -15.55 -9.03 -4.33
N LEU A 93 -14.92 -7.91 -4.73
CA LEU A 93 -14.34 -6.91 -3.83
C LEU A 93 -14.48 -5.52 -4.47
N ASN A 94 -14.84 -4.51 -3.68
CA ASN A 94 -14.86 -3.13 -4.15
C ASN A 94 -13.42 -2.61 -4.25
N ILE A 95 -12.96 -2.27 -5.46
CA ILE A 95 -11.60 -1.74 -5.70
C ILE A 95 -11.66 -0.31 -6.23
N GLN A 96 -11.17 0.62 -5.43
CA GLN A 96 -10.87 1.99 -5.83
C GLN A 96 -9.38 2.15 -6.11
N THR A 97 -9.01 3.09 -6.97
CA THR A 97 -7.60 3.39 -7.25
C THR A 97 -7.35 4.89 -7.23
N THR A 98 -6.17 5.27 -6.74
CA THR A 98 -5.64 6.64 -6.73
C THR A 98 -4.39 6.76 -7.63
N ILE A 99 -4.05 5.71 -8.39
CA ILE A 99 -2.93 5.71 -9.34
C ILE A 99 -3.22 6.69 -10.47
N GLY A 100 -2.24 7.54 -10.80
CA GLY A 100 -2.35 8.55 -11.85
C GLY A 100 -3.19 9.77 -11.49
N GLU A 101 -3.82 9.77 -10.32
CA GLU A 101 -4.57 10.90 -9.78
C GLU A 101 -3.63 11.91 -9.09
N PRO A 102 -4.08 13.17 -8.90
CA PRO A 102 -3.39 14.12 -8.04
C PRO A 102 -3.19 13.56 -6.62
N ILE A 103 -2.07 13.88 -5.97
CA ILE A 103 -1.75 13.36 -4.63
C ILE A 103 -2.87 13.62 -3.61
N VAL A 104 -3.61 14.73 -3.75
CA VAL A 104 -4.75 15.05 -2.89
C VAL A 104 -5.82 13.97 -2.86
N HIS A 105 -6.00 13.18 -3.94
CA HIS A 105 -6.91 12.04 -3.92
C HIS A 105 -6.43 10.96 -2.95
N SER A 106 -5.14 10.57 -3.03
CA SER A 106 -4.54 9.66 -2.04
C SER A 106 -4.71 10.19 -0.61
N MET A 107 -4.50 11.49 -0.38
CA MET A 107 -4.66 12.11 0.95
C MET A 107 -6.08 11.96 1.52
N VAL A 108 -7.09 12.06 0.65
CA VAL A 108 -8.48 11.95 1.09
C VAL A 108 -8.85 10.48 1.36
N TYR A 109 -8.40 9.54 0.53
CA TYR A 109 -8.66 8.12 0.76
C TYR A 109 -7.97 7.58 2.02
N THR A 110 -6.78 8.09 2.37
CA THR A 110 -6.10 7.69 3.61
C THR A 110 -6.86 8.09 4.88
N GLN A 111 -7.86 8.97 4.80
CA GLN A 111 -8.72 9.34 5.94
C GLN A 111 -9.77 8.28 6.30
N ILE A 112 -10.01 7.29 5.42
CA ILE A 112 -11.07 6.30 5.62
C ILE A 112 -10.59 4.86 5.68
N ILE A 113 -9.29 4.63 5.56
CA ILE A 113 -8.72 3.28 5.62
C ILE A 113 -8.67 2.80 7.07
N ASP A 114 -8.91 1.51 7.28
CA ASP A 114 -8.77 0.85 8.57
C ASP A 114 -7.33 0.39 8.79
N CYS A 115 -6.67 -0.11 7.74
CA CYS A 115 -5.27 -0.52 7.77
C CYS A 115 -4.62 -0.43 6.38
N TYR A 116 -3.32 -0.69 6.30
CA TYR A 116 -2.61 -0.73 5.01
C TYR A 116 -1.55 -1.83 4.90
N LEU A 117 -1.24 -2.21 3.65
CA LEU A 117 -0.08 -3.00 3.24
C LEU A 117 0.70 -2.22 2.18
N ALA A 118 1.90 -1.74 2.52
CA ALA A 118 2.60 -0.77 1.70
C ALA A 118 4.07 -1.10 1.43
N HIS A 119 4.52 -0.77 0.23
CA HIS A 119 5.94 -0.68 -0.10
C HIS A 119 6.59 0.43 0.73
N HIS A 120 7.74 0.14 1.31
CA HIS A 120 8.56 1.16 1.96
C HIS A 120 8.88 2.36 1.04
N GLY A 121 9.02 3.54 1.65
CA GLY A 121 9.37 4.80 1.00
C GLY A 121 8.16 5.71 0.80
N SER A 122 8.18 6.56 -0.23
CA SER A 122 7.15 7.60 -0.42
C SER A 122 5.71 7.07 -0.49
N LEU A 123 5.50 5.85 -0.98
CA LEU A 123 4.18 5.20 -1.00
C LEU A 123 3.65 5.00 0.43
N GLN A 124 4.43 4.34 1.28
CA GLN A 124 4.10 4.16 2.70
C GLN A 124 4.07 5.49 3.45
N HIS A 125 5.05 6.38 3.26
CA HIS A 125 5.13 7.66 3.97
C HIS A 125 3.87 8.50 3.73
N LYS A 126 3.38 8.57 2.49
CA LYS A 126 2.13 9.26 2.18
C LYS A 126 0.95 8.76 3.03
N ILE A 127 0.86 7.45 3.25
CA ILE A 127 -0.20 6.84 4.07
C ILE A 127 0.05 7.07 5.56
N GLY A 128 1.26 6.78 6.05
CA GLY A 128 1.62 6.87 7.47
C GLY A 128 1.66 8.31 8.01
N TRP A 129 1.97 9.30 7.17
CA TRP A 129 1.95 10.71 7.57
C TRP A 129 0.53 11.26 7.72
N LEU A 130 -0.40 10.75 6.92
CA LEU A 130 -1.73 11.32 6.75
C LEU A 130 -2.84 10.53 7.44
N SER A 131 -2.55 9.32 7.94
CA SER A 131 -3.51 8.47 8.63
C SER A 131 -3.02 8.03 10.00
N ASN A 132 -3.97 7.60 10.85
CA ASN A 132 -3.69 6.85 12.09
C ASN A 132 -3.91 5.35 11.88
N ALA A 133 -4.06 4.89 10.64
CA ALA A 133 -4.29 3.48 10.38
C ALA A 133 -3.02 2.68 10.70
N PRO A 134 -3.09 1.57 11.45
CA PRO A 134 -1.97 0.66 11.55
C PRO A 134 -1.68 0.04 10.18
N GLY A 135 -0.44 -0.37 9.93
CA GLY A 135 -0.11 -0.98 8.66
C GLY A 135 1.12 -1.84 8.68
N LEU A 136 1.19 -2.66 7.64
CA LEU A 136 2.26 -3.61 7.35
C LEU A 136 3.11 -3.06 6.21
N VAL A 137 4.42 -3.03 6.40
CA VAL A 137 5.37 -2.47 5.45
C VAL A 137 6.29 -3.55 4.94
N HIS A 138 6.46 -3.59 3.62
CA HIS A 138 7.29 -4.57 2.93
C HIS A 138 8.31 -3.88 2.01
N ALA A 139 9.47 -4.51 1.87
CA ALA A 139 10.61 -4.04 1.09
C ALA A 139 11.60 -5.19 0.87
N ASN A 140 12.75 -4.91 0.24
CA ASN A 140 13.87 -5.85 0.20
C ASN A 140 14.53 -6.01 1.59
N SER A 141 15.36 -7.04 1.70
CA SER A 141 15.99 -7.44 2.95
C SER A 141 16.85 -6.32 3.57
N LEU A 142 17.55 -5.53 2.74
CA LEU A 142 18.38 -4.42 3.23
C LEU A 142 17.51 -3.39 3.98
N VAL A 143 16.43 -2.91 3.35
CA VAL A 143 15.50 -1.96 3.99
C VAL A 143 14.88 -2.55 5.26
N LEU A 144 14.45 -3.81 5.21
CA LEU A 144 13.80 -4.49 6.35
C LEU A 144 14.77 -4.79 7.50
N SER A 145 16.08 -4.88 7.22
CA SER A 145 17.13 -5.08 8.23
C SER A 145 17.61 -3.78 8.87
N THR A 146 17.27 -2.62 8.28
CA THR A 146 17.68 -1.31 8.77
C THR A 146 16.50 -0.33 8.98
N PRO A 147 15.37 -0.73 9.59
CA PRO A 147 14.20 0.14 9.77
C PRO A 147 14.54 1.42 10.56
N GLN A 148 15.51 1.35 11.47
CA GLN A 148 15.98 2.46 12.30
C GLN A 148 16.54 3.63 11.49
N LEU A 149 17.09 3.37 10.29
CA LEU A 149 17.62 4.42 9.41
C LEU A 149 16.50 5.32 8.86
N TRP A 150 15.26 4.84 8.92
CA TRP A 150 14.08 5.52 8.39
C TRP A 150 13.22 6.14 9.48
N GLU A 151 13.62 6.04 10.76
CA GLU A 151 12.87 6.57 11.89
C GLU A 151 12.44 8.04 11.74
N PRO A 152 13.29 8.97 11.25
CA PRO A 152 12.88 10.36 11.07
C PRO A 152 11.68 10.48 10.13
N ALA A 153 11.63 9.68 9.06
CA ALA A 153 10.50 9.65 8.15
C ALA A 153 9.28 8.93 8.76
N LEU A 154 9.46 8.01 9.71
CA LEU A 154 8.35 7.32 10.37
C LEU A 154 7.76 8.10 11.55
N GLN A 155 8.48 9.10 12.07
CA GLN A 155 8.11 9.87 13.27
C GLN A 155 7.79 11.35 12.97
N VAL A 156 7.46 11.69 11.73
CA VAL A 156 7.18 13.10 11.34
C VAL A 156 6.00 13.72 12.08
N ARG A 157 5.10 12.89 12.64
CA ARG A 157 3.92 13.34 13.38
C ARG A 157 3.91 12.72 14.78
N PRO A 158 3.86 13.54 15.85
CA PRO A 158 3.73 13.03 17.21
C PRO A 158 2.50 12.12 17.37
N GLY A 159 2.68 10.99 18.03
CA GLY A 159 1.61 10.03 18.29
C GLY A 159 1.12 9.23 17.07
N ALA A 160 1.79 9.33 15.92
CA ALA A 160 1.49 8.46 14.78
C ALA A 160 1.82 6.99 15.13
N PRO A 161 0.93 6.04 14.85
CA PRO A 161 1.22 4.62 15.03
C PRO A 161 2.43 4.22 14.18
N LYS A 162 3.39 3.50 14.79
CA LYS A 162 4.53 2.94 14.06
C LYS A 162 4.02 1.78 13.19
N PRO A 163 4.30 1.76 11.88
CA PRO A 163 4.00 0.59 11.06
C PRO A 163 4.79 -0.63 11.54
N LEU A 164 4.19 -1.80 11.37
CA LEU A 164 4.89 -3.07 11.47
C LEU A 164 5.66 -3.30 10.16
N TYR A 165 6.98 -3.47 10.25
CA TYR A 165 7.78 -3.91 9.10
C TYR A 165 7.80 -5.44 9.05
N LEU A 166 7.72 -6.01 7.85
CA LEU A 166 7.98 -7.44 7.68
C LEU A 166 9.39 -7.79 8.15
N PRO A 167 9.59 -8.95 8.81
CA PRO A 167 10.91 -9.47 9.06
C PRO A 167 11.68 -9.67 7.75
N ALA A 168 12.96 -9.30 7.72
CA ALA A 168 13.81 -9.52 6.54
C ALA A 168 13.89 -11.00 6.13
N SER A 169 13.71 -11.94 7.07
CA SER A 169 13.66 -13.38 6.80
C SER A 169 12.42 -13.83 6.02
N MET A 170 11.40 -12.97 5.87
CA MET A 170 10.17 -13.27 5.10
C MET A 170 10.27 -12.81 3.65
N VAL A 171 11.37 -12.19 3.25
CA VAL A 171 11.61 -11.77 1.87
C VAL A 171 12.86 -12.41 1.31
N ARG A 172 12.89 -12.57 -0.01
CA ARG A 172 14.08 -12.99 -0.75
C ARG A 172 14.39 -11.96 -1.81
N ASP A 173 15.55 -11.33 -1.72
CA ASP A 173 15.95 -10.33 -2.70
C ASP A 173 16.12 -10.96 -4.08
N SER A 174 15.71 -10.20 -5.10
CA SER A 174 15.81 -10.54 -6.51
C SER A 174 16.63 -9.46 -7.21
N PRO A 175 17.77 -9.83 -7.80
CA PRO A 175 18.57 -8.88 -8.58
C PRO A 175 17.81 -8.43 -9.83
N GLY A 176 18.31 -7.37 -10.47
CA GLY A 176 17.78 -6.86 -11.75
C GLY A 176 16.87 -5.63 -11.63
N ALA A 177 16.85 -4.98 -10.47
CA ALA A 177 16.17 -3.70 -10.31
C ALA A 177 16.81 -2.60 -11.16
N THR A 178 15.99 -1.71 -11.73
CA THR A 178 16.48 -0.53 -12.43
C THR A 178 17.18 0.39 -11.42
N ARG A 179 18.51 0.45 -11.50
CA ARG A 179 19.29 1.39 -10.70
C ARG A 179 19.04 2.80 -11.19
N VAL A 180 18.76 3.73 -10.28
CA VAL A 180 18.66 5.15 -10.60
C VAL A 180 19.99 5.82 -10.29
N ALA A 181 20.54 6.57 -11.25
CA ALA A 181 21.78 7.32 -11.05
C ALA A 181 21.57 8.48 -10.05
N ASN A 182 22.60 8.72 -9.24
CA ASN A 182 22.81 9.82 -8.27
C ASN A 182 22.36 9.62 -6.80
N ASN A 183 23.28 10.00 -5.89
CA ASN A 183 23.12 10.37 -4.47
C ASN A 183 22.16 9.53 -3.61
N ARG A 184 22.21 8.20 -3.73
CA ARG A 184 21.67 7.34 -2.67
C ARG A 184 22.74 6.97 -1.66
N TRP A 185 22.33 7.05 -0.41
CA TRP A 185 23.15 6.74 0.77
C TRP A 185 23.23 5.22 0.99
N LEU A 186 22.32 4.45 0.37
CA LEU A 186 22.21 3.00 0.43
C LEU A 186 21.85 2.44 -0.95
N ASP A 187 22.43 1.29 -1.33
CA ASP A 187 22.06 0.58 -2.55
C ASP A 187 20.84 -0.33 -2.33
N ASP A 188 19.73 0.29 -1.92
CA ASP A 188 18.50 -0.38 -1.47
C ASP A 188 17.53 -0.70 -2.61
N LEU A 189 18.01 -0.84 -3.85
CA LEU A 189 17.14 -0.84 -5.02
C LEU A 189 16.60 -2.21 -5.42
N ASP A 190 17.14 -3.30 -4.87
CA ASP A 190 16.76 -4.65 -5.28
C ASP A 190 15.26 -4.90 -5.14
N ASN A 191 14.75 -5.65 -6.11
CA ASN A 191 13.41 -6.21 -6.05
C ASN A 191 13.43 -7.38 -5.07
N TYR A 192 12.27 -7.93 -4.74
CA TYR A 192 12.19 -9.02 -3.78
C TYR A 192 10.98 -9.90 -4.05
N GLU A 193 11.02 -11.09 -3.49
CA GLU A 193 9.87 -11.98 -3.38
C GLU A 193 9.39 -12.08 -1.94
N MET A 194 8.09 -12.28 -1.78
CA MET A 194 7.45 -12.61 -0.51
C MET A 194 6.24 -13.52 -0.72
N ASP A 195 5.87 -14.29 0.30
CA ASP A 195 4.73 -15.20 0.24
C ASP A 195 3.42 -14.47 0.60
N ALA A 196 2.48 -14.45 -0.36
CA ALA A 196 1.23 -13.72 -0.22
C ALA A 196 0.36 -14.22 0.95
N ALA A 197 0.32 -15.53 1.18
CA ALA A 197 -0.49 -16.12 2.25
C ALA A 197 0.05 -15.76 3.64
N THR A 198 1.37 -15.80 3.81
CA THR A 198 2.06 -15.39 5.03
C THR A 198 1.84 -13.91 5.32
N VAL A 199 2.03 -13.05 4.31
CA VAL A 199 1.79 -11.60 4.44
C VAL A 199 0.34 -11.31 4.78
N TYR A 200 -0.61 -11.99 4.13
CA TYR A 200 -2.03 -11.89 4.47
C TYR A 200 -2.31 -12.30 5.91
N GLY A 201 -1.69 -13.38 6.41
CA GLY A 201 -1.84 -13.83 7.79
C GLY A 201 -1.51 -12.74 8.81
N ILE A 202 -0.43 -11.97 8.57
CA ILE A 202 -0.03 -10.85 9.43
C ILE A 202 -1.01 -9.68 9.27
N LEU A 203 -1.38 -9.32 8.04
CA LEU A 203 -2.37 -8.26 7.78
C LEU A 203 -3.72 -8.58 8.46
N LYS A 204 -4.15 -9.83 8.41
CA LYS A 204 -5.37 -10.31 9.07
C LYS A 204 -5.32 -10.12 10.59
N GLN A 205 -4.17 -10.34 11.23
CA GLN A 205 -4.02 -10.07 12.66
C GLN A 205 -4.25 -8.59 12.99
N ILE A 206 -3.75 -7.67 12.16
CA ILE A 206 -4.00 -6.23 12.30
C ILE A 206 -5.51 -5.94 12.18
N ILE A 207 -6.18 -6.52 11.18
CA ILE A 207 -7.62 -6.34 10.96
C ILE A 207 -8.44 -6.85 12.16
N GLU A 208 -8.10 -8.02 12.71
CA GLU A 208 -8.83 -8.57 13.87
C GLU A 208 -8.61 -7.75 15.14
N GLN A 209 -7.41 -7.20 15.36
CA GLN A 209 -7.17 -6.28 16.48
C GLN A 209 -8.05 -5.03 16.38
N LEU A 210 -8.18 -4.47 15.18
CA LEU A 210 -9.06 -3.32 14.93
C LEU A 210 -10.54 -3.65 15.18
N ARG A 211 -10.97 -4.88 14.84
CA ARG A 211 -12.32 -5.35 15.12
C ARG A 211 -12.65 -5.32 16.60
N VAL A 212 -11.77 -5.89 17.42
CA VAL A 212 -11.93 -5.95 18.87
C VAL A 212 -12.02 -4.54 19.47
N SER A 213 -11.16 -3.61 19.02
CA SER A 213 -11.21 -2.21 19.46
C SER A 213 -12.52 -1.53 19.06
N ARG A 214 -13.00 -1.75 17.84
CA ARG A 214 -14.25 -1.17 17.33
C ARG A 214 -15.48 -1.65 18.11
N ASP A 215 -15.57 -2.95 18.37
CA ASP A 215 -16.69 -3.54 19.10
C ASP A 215 -16.70 -3.11 20.58
N SER A 216 -15.51 -2.89 21.16
CA SER A 216 -15.39 -2.37 22.54
C SER A 216 -15.87 -0.92 22.65
N SER A 217 -15.59 -0.07 21.65
CA SER A 217 -16.07 1.33 21.62
C SER A 217 -17.55 1.47 21.31
N ALA A 218 -18.17 0.47 20.66
CA ALA A 218 -19.61 0.48 20.38
C ALA A 218 -20.47 0.08 21.60
N ASN A 219 -19.87 -0.60 22.58
CA ASN A 219 -20.53 -1.08 23.79
C ASN A 219 -20.26 -0.21 25.04
N ALA A 220 -19.50 0.89 24.90
CA ALA A 220 -19.20 1.85 25.95
C ALA A 220 -20.03 3.14 25.76
#